data_AF-A0AAD9E789-F1
#
_entry.id   AF-A0AAD9E789-F1
#
_cell.length_a   1.000
_cell.length_b   1.000
_cell.length_c   1.000
_cell.angle_alpha   90.00
_cell.angle_beta   90.00
_cell.angle_gamma   90.00
#
_symmetry.space_group_name_H-M   'P 1'
#
loop_
_entity.id
_entity.type
_entity.pdbx_description
1 polymer ?
#
loop_
_entity_poly.entity_id
_entity_poly.type
_entity_poly.pdbx_seq_one_letter_code
_entity_poly.pdbx_strand_id
1 'polypeptide(L)'
;MVSCHPASSNPPSSTIHHQGLISDNHERAYLEEIKHLENWCQENLLLNVSKTKELIVDCSKKQEQHYQRVRINRTTVEKVNSFKYLGVHISQDLSWSLHTNSLEKKACQRLYHLRCLRDFRLPSKLLWTFYTCTIESILTGNITAWFGNSTKQDRRALQRVVGSAEHIIHTELPDLQTIYYKRCQTKARRIVKDPTHPNNRIFSVEVREALSLPEDQDRD
;
A
#
# COMPACT_ATOMS: atom_id res chain seq x y z
N MET A 1 -6.04 12.01 6.33
CA MET A 1 -5.39 10.86 7.00
C MET A 1 -4.33 11.42 7.94
N VAL A 2 -4.52 11.26 9.26
CA VAL A 2 -3.55 11.67 10.27
C VAL A 2 -2.93 10.40 10.88
N SER A 3 -1.62 10.25 10.79
CA SER A 3 -0.88 9.07 11.27
C SER A 3 0.02 9.45 12.44
N CYS A 4 -0.33 9.06 13.67
CA CYS A 4 0.42 9.38 14.87
C CYS A 4 1.32 8.21 15.28
N HIS A 5 2.54 8.48 15.75
CA HIS A 5 3.44 7.45 16.29
C HIS A 5 3.83 7.81 17.74
N PRO A 6 4.09 6.85 18.65
CA PRO A 6 4.53 7.18 20.01
C PRO A 6 6.03 7.55 20.07
N ALA A 7 6.42 8.24 21.14
CA ALA A 7 7.81 8.41 21.55
C ALA A 7 8.26 7.18 22.34
N SER A 8 9.44 6.62 22.01
CA SER A 8 9.92 5.34 22.54
C SER A 8 10.66 5.51 23.88
N SER A 9 10.15 4.84 24.92
CA SER A 9 10.93 3.89 25.75
C SER A 9 9.98 2.72 26.09
N ASN A 10 9.89 1.73 25.17
CA ASN A 10 9.03 0.51 25.18
C ASN A 10 7.82 0.49 26.13
N PRO A 11 6.58 0.59 25.61
CA PRO A 11 5.88 -0.57 25.00
C PRO A 11 5.21 -0.20 23.63
N PRO A 12 4.36 -1.05 22.99
CA PRO A 12 4.34 -1.20 21.53
C PRO A 12 4.06 0.12 20.80
N SER A 13 4.84 0.37 19.75
CA SER A 13 4.66 1.48 18.82
C SER A 13 3.26 1.43 18.21
N SER A 14 2.28 1.99 18.90
CA SER A 14 0.89 2.04 18.47
C SER A 14 0.73 3.19 17.50
N THR A 15 0.69 2.87 16.20
CA THR A 15 0.38 3.86 15.17
C THR A 15 -1.12 4.10 15.16
N ILE A 16 -1.56 5.29 15.56
CA ILE A 16 -2.96 5.69 15.42
C ILE A 16 -3.15 6.24 14.01
N HIS A 17 -4.16 5.72 13.31
CA HIS A 17 -4.60 6.24 12.03
C HIS A 17 -6.00 6.81 12.18
N HIS A 18 -6.14 8.11 11.90
CA HIS A 18 -7.43 8.78 11.86
C HIS A 18 -7.79 9.16 10.41
N GLN A 19 -8.98 8.78 9.99
CA GLN A 19 -9.57 9.18 8.71
C GLN A 19 -10.89 9.88 9.00
N GLY A 20 -10.93 11.19 8.72
CA GLY A 20 -12.17 11.95 8.71
C GLY A 20 -12.56 12.31 7.28
N LEU A 21 -13.86 12.46 7.05
CA LEU A 21 -14.42 12.90 5.78
C LEU A 21 -14.70 14.40 5.84
N ILE A 22 -14.23 15.14 4.83
CA ILE A 22 -14.62 16.54 4.62
C ILE A 22 -15.75 16.53 3.59
N SER A 23 -16.91 17.03 3.98
CA SER A 23 -18.10 17.08 3.11
C SER A 23 -18.42 18.52 2.74
N ASP A 24 -18.75 18.77 1.47
CA ASP A 24 -19.13 20.11 0.97
C ASP A 24 -18.14 21.22 1.32
N ASN A 25 -16.83 20.90 1.36
CA ASN A 25 -15.76 21.81 1.78
C ASN A 25 -15.87 22.31 3.24
N HIS A 26 -16.67 21.66 4.07
CA HIS A 26 -16.78 21.96 5.49
C HIS A 26 -15.92 20.97 6.30
N GLU A 27 -14.82 21.47 6.86
CA GLU A 27 -13.87 20.68 7.66
C GLU A 27 -14.29 20.52 9.13
N ARG A 28 -15.43 21.08 9.53
CA ARG A 28 -15.87 21.15 10.93
C ARG A 28 -15.96 19.78 11.60
N ALA A 29 -16.61 18.81 10.96
CA ALA A 29 -16.76 17.46 11.50
C ALA A 29 -15.38 16.80 11.71
N TYR A 30 -14.50 16.91 10.72
CA TYR A 30 -13.12 16.44 10.81
C TYR A 30 -12.33 17.09 11.97
N LEU A 31 -12.43 18.41 12.13
CA LEU A 31 -11.75 19.12 13.21
C LEU A 31 -12.34 18.78 14.58
N GLU A 32 -13.65 18.54 14.68
CA GLU A 32 -14.31 18.07 15.91
C GLU A 32 -13.82 16.66 16.26
N GLU A 33 -13.72 15.74 15.30
CA GLU A 33 -13.16 14.40 15.52
C GLU A 33 -11.71 14.45 16.00
N ILE A 34 -10.87 15.31 15.41
CA ILE A 34 -9.48 15.50 15.87
C ILE A 34 -9.44 15.95 17.33
N LYS A 35 -10.32 16.87 17.75
CA LYS A 35 -10.39 17.31 19.16
C LYS A 35 -10.79 16.17 20.09
N HIS A 36 -11.76 15.34 19.68
CA HIS A 36 -12.14 14.16 20.46
C HIS A 36 -10.96 13.19 20.59
N LEU A 37 -10.22 12.95 19.52
CA LEU A 37 -9.02 12.11 19.53
C LEU A 37 -7.92 12.71 20.41
N GLU A 38 -7.69 14.01 20.33
CA GLU A 38 -6.72 14.73 21.17
C GLU A 38 -7.06 14.56 22.65
N ASN A 39 -8.32 14.79 23.03
CA ASN A 39 -8.79 14.62 24.42
C ASN A 39 -8.61 13.16 24.89
N TRP A 40 -9.00 12.18 24.08
CA TRP A 40 -8.79 10.78 24.42
C TRP A 40 -7.31 10.44 24.59
N CYS A 41 -6.43 10.96 23.72
CA CYS A 41 -5.00 10.74 23.84
C CYS A 41 -4.41 11.39 25.10
N GLN A 42 -4.88 12.56 25.54
CA GLN A 42 -4.39 13.17 26.78
C GLN A 42 -4.52 12.25 27.99
N GLU A 43 -5.55 11.40 28.02
CA GLU A 43 -5.81 10.46 29.11
C GLU A 43 -5.21 9.06 28.87
N ASN A 44 -4.98 8.66 27.61
CA ASN A 44 -4.67 7.28 27.24
C ASN A 44 -3.34 7.08 26.48
N LEU A 45 -2.80 8.10 25.82
CA LEU A 45 -1.62 7.97 24.96
C LEU A 45 -0.80 9.26 24.77
N LEU A 46 0.52 9.17 24.94
CA LEU A 46 1.44 10.24 24.58
C LEU A 46 1.70 10.29 23.06
N LEU A 47 1.21 11.34 22.40
CA LEU A 47 1.39 11.59 20.97
C LEU A 47 2.74 12.22 20.64
N ASN A 48 3.49 11.64 19.70
CA ASN A 48 4.62 12.31 19.09
C ASN A 48 4.16 13.16 17.88
N VAL A 49 3.94 14.45 18.12
CA VAL A 49 3.47 15.37 17.07
C VAL A 49 4.48 15.47 15.92
N SER A 50 5.79 15.34 16.17
CA SER A 50 6.81 15.41 15.11
C SER A 50 6.69 14.27 14.08
N LYS A 51 6.26 13.08 14.51
CA LYS A 51 5.99 11.93 13.63
C LYS A 51 4.57 11.95 13.06
N THR A 52 3.71 12.84 13.57
CA THR A 52 2.33 12.97 13.14
C THR A 52 2.27 13.82 11.88
N LYS A 53 1.76 13.24 10.81
CA LYS A 53 1.62 13.92 9.52
C LYS A 53 0.16 13.97 9.11
N GLU A 54 -0.24 15.10 8.53
CA GLU A 54 -1.54 15.28 7.90
C GLU A 54 -1.38 15.12 6.39
N LEU A 55 -2.04 14.11 5.83
CA LEU A 55 -2.20 13.93 4.39
C LEU A 55 -3.65 14.21 4.01
N ILE A 56 -3.87 15.22 3.18
CA ILE A 56 -5.18 15.59 2.63
C ILE A 56 -5.26 15.02 1.22
N VAL A 57 -6.32 14.26 0.95
CA VAL A 57 -6.63 13.74 -0.38
C VAL A 57 -7.88 14.46 -0.86
N ASP A 58 -7.71 15.37 -1.80
CA ASP A 58 -8.79 16.17 -2.38
C ASP A 58 -9.05 15.72 -3.82
N CYS A 59 -10.20 15.10 -4.04
CA CYS A 59 -10.62 14.62 -5.36
C CYS A 59 -11.49 15.66 -6.09
N SER A 60 -11.68 16.86 -5.53
CA SER A 60 -12.50 17.90 -6.15
C SER A 60 -11.77 18.54 -7.34
N LYS A 61 -12.53 18.95 -8.36
CA LYS A 61 -12.00 19.66 -9.53
C LYS A 61 -11.61 21.11 -9.24
N LYS A 62 -11.85 21.62 -8.02
CA LYS A 62 -11.58 23.00 -7.63
C LYS A 62 -10.24 23.04 -6.90
N GLN A 63 -9.23 23.53 -7.60
CA GLN A 63 -7.83 23.20 -7.32
C GLN A 63 -7.16 24.01 -6.20
N GLU A 64 -7.87 24.93 -5.55
CA GLU A 64 -7.28 25.75 -4.48
C GLU A 64 -8.25 25.87 -3.31
N GLN A 65 -8.14 24.93 -2.38
CA GLN A 65 -8.82 25.01 -1.09
C GLN A 65 -7.80 25.22 0.04
N HIS A 66 -8.01 26.29 0.80
CA HIS A 66 -7.22 26.60 1.99
C HIS A 66 -7.83 25.89 3.21
N TYR A 67 -7.48 24.61 3.39
CA TYR A 67 -7.83 23.86 4.60
C TYR A 67 -7.11 24.44 5.83
N GLN A 68 -7.80 24.47 6.98
CA GLN A 68 -7.21 24.91 8.24
C GLN A 68 -6.10 23.95 8.66
N ARG A 69 -4.98 24.51 9.16
CA ARG A 69 -3.90 23.70 9.71
C ARG A 69 -4.34 23.03 11.01
N VAL A 70 -4.20 21.70 11.07
CA VAL A 70 -4.45 20.94 12.28
C VAL A 70 -3.40 21.22 13.35
N ARG A 71 -3.85 21.37 14.60
CA ARG A 71 -2.99 21.56 15.77
C ARG A 71 -3.32 20.48 16.79
N ILE A 72 -2.28 19.85 17.33
CA ILE A 72 -2.36 18.85 18.39
C ILE A 72 -1.38 19.28 19.49
N ASN A 73 -1.82 19.33 20.74
CA ASN A 73 -1.06 19.83 21.88
C ASN A 73 -0.43 21.21 21.62
N ARG A 74 -1.18 22.10 20.96
CA ARG A 74 -0.76 23.46 20.52
C ARG A 74 0.33 23.49 19.44
N THR A 75 0.87 22.35 19.04
CA THR A 75 1.83 22.20 17.94
C THR A 75 1.11 21.97 16.62
N THR A 76 1.52 22.69 15.58
CA THR A 76 0.98 22.49 14.22
C THR A 76 1.46 21.16 13.66
N VAL A 77 0.53 20.34 13.19
CA VAL A 77 0.84 19.09 12.50
C VAL A 77 1.39 19.41 11.11
N GLU A 78 2.45 18.71 10.70
CA GLU A 78 3.02 18.90 9.37
C GLU A 78 2.08 18.32 8.31
N LYS A 79 1.66 19.18 7.38
CA LYS A 79 0.96 18.77 6.17
C LYS A 79 1.98 18.26 5.14
N VAL A 80 1.73 17.06 4.61
CA VAL A 80 2.61 16.40 3.63
C VAL A 80 1.85 16.04 2.36
N ASN A 81 2.56 16.01 1.23
CA ASN A 81 1.98 15.59 -0.06
C ASN A 81 2.06 14.08 -0.28
N SER A 82 2.89 13.39 0.51
CA SER A 82 2.95 11.93 0.52
C SER A 82 3.41 11.43 1.88
N PHE A 83 3.00 10.21 2.24
CA PHE A 83 3.37 9.59 3.49
C PHE A 83 3.60 8.09 3.30
N LYS A 84 4.62 7.54 3.96
CA LYS A 84 4.90 6.10 3.92
C LYS A 84 4.20 5.40 5.08
N TYR A 85 3.16 4.64 4.76
CA TYR A 85 2.38 3.87 5.73
C TYR A 85 2.56 2.36 5.50
N LEU A 86 3.02 1.65 6.54
CA LEU A 86 3.25 0.19 6.51
C LEU A 86 4.00 -0.30 5.26
N GLY A 87 4.99 0.49 4.81
CA GLY A 87 5.82 0.15 3.64
C GLY A 87 5.31 0.66 2.30
N VAL A 88 4.11 1.26 2.23
CA VAL A 88 3.49 1.79 1.01
C VAL A 88 3.50 3.32 1.04
N HIS A 89 3.92 3.96 -0.04
CA HIS A 89 3.79 5.42 -0.19
C HIS A 89 2.38 5.77 -0.67
N ILE A 90 1.68 6.58 0.11
CA ILE A 90 0.36 7.13 -0.22
C ILE A 90 0.59 8.61 -0.57
N SER A 91 0.18 9.00 -1.77
CA SER A 91 0.31 10.37 -2.27
C SER A 91 -1.04 11.10 -2.19
N GLN A 92 -1.00 12.43 -2.05
CA GLN A 92 -2.20 13.28 -1.97
C GLN A 92 -3.10 13.18 -3.21
N ASP A 93 -2.49 12.94 -4.37
CA ASP A 93 -3.15 12.77 -5.67
C ASP A 93 -3.52 11.31 -5.95
N LEU A 94 -3.32 10.42 -4.98
CA LEU A 94 -3.46 8.97 -5.09
C LEU A 94 -2.64 8.36 -6.23
N SER A 95 -1.60 9.07 -6.70
CA SER A 95 -0.64 8.49 -7.64
C SER A 95 0.27 7.49 -6.94
N TRP A 96 0.55 6.40 -7.64
CA TRP A 96 1.40 5.32 -7.14
C TRP A 96 2.84 5.41 -7.63
N SER A 97 3.17 6.41 -8.45
CA SER A 97 4.50 6.54 -9.06
C SER A 97 5.61 6.71 -8.03
N LEU A 98 5.38 7.44 -6.93
CA LEU A 98 6.37 7.53 -5.85
C LEU A 98 6.64 6.16 -5.23
N HIS A 99 5.58 5.38 -4.98
CA HIS A 99 5.67 4.03 -4.43
C HIS A 99 6.39 3.08 -5.39
N THR A 100 5.94 3.00 -6.65
CA THR A 100 6.51 2.11 -7.67
C THR A 100 7.96 2.43 -7.98
N ASN A 101 8.32 3.72 -8.12
CA ASN A 101 9.72 4.13 -8.31
C ASN A 101 10.59 3.70 -7.11
N SER A 102 10.06 3.77 -5.88
CA SER A 102 10.79 3.31 -4.70
C SER A 102 10.99 1.78 -4.69
N LEU A 103 10.02 1.02 -5.20
CA LEU A 103 10.10 -0.43 -5.35
C LEU A 103 11.09 -0.82 -6.45
N GLU A 104 11.01 -0.18 -7.62
CA GLU A 104 11.92 -0.40 -8.75
C GLU A 104 13.37 -0.21 -8.31
N LYS A 105 13.70 0.91 -7.66
CA LYS A 105 15.07 1.16 -7.16
C LYS A 105 15.58 0.06 -6.22
N LYS A 106 14.76 -0.36 -5.25
CA LYS A 106 15.13 -1.44 -4.31
C LYS A 106 15.29 -2.78 -5.03
N ALA A 107 14.45 -3.05 -6.01
CA ALA A 107 14.50 -4.30 -6.77
C ALA A 107 15.68 -4.34 -7.74
N CYS A 108 16.04 -3.22 -8.37
CA CYS A 108 17.25 -3.08 -9.18
C CYS A 108 18.52 -3.30 -8.35
N GLN A 109 18.59 -2.81 -7.11
CA GLN A 109 19.70 -3.12 -6.20
C GLN A 109 19.82 -4.62 -5.91
N ARG A 110 18.69 -5.32 -5.74
CA ARG A 110 18.66 -6.77 -5.51
C ARG A 110 18.96 -7.57 -6.77
N LEU A 111 18.60 -7.07 -7.95
CA LEU A 111 18.99 -7.64 -9.23
C LEU A 111 20.51 -7.68 -9.41
N TYR A 112 21.23 -6.65 -8.95
CA TYR A 112 22.68 -6.67 -8.96
C TYR A 112 23.24 -7.87 -8.18
N HIS A 113 22.76 -8.09 -6.96
CA HIS A 113 23.17 -9.27 -6.17
C HIS A 113 22.78 -10.59 -6.86
N LEU A 114 21.60 -10.66 -7.49
CA LEU A 114 21.19 -11.84 -8.25
C LEU A 114 22.16 -12.12 -9.43
N ARG A 115 22.66 -11.08 -10.11
CA ARG A 115 23.70 -11.22 -11.15
C ARG A 115 25.01 -11.76 -10.57
N CYS A 116 25.48 -11.19 -9.46
CA CYS A 116 26.69 -11.69 -8.80
C CYS A 116 26.56 -13.17 -8.40
N LEU A 117 25.41 -13.57 -7.85
CA LEU A 117 25.13 -14.96 -7.49
C LEU A 117 25.14 -15.89 -8.72
N ARG A 118 24.69 -15.41 -9.88
CA ARG A 118 24.81 -16.15 -11.14
C ARG A 118 26.27 -16.28 -11.58
N ASP A 119 27.07 -15.23 -11.43
CA ASP A 119 28.50 -15.24 -11.78
C ASP A 119 29.29 -16.25 -10.93
N PHE A 120 28.89 -16.44 -9.67
CA PHE A 120 29.38 -17.53 -8.81
C PHE A 120 28.87 -18.93 -9.18
N ARG A 121 28.18 -19.07 -10.32
CA ARG A 121 27.69 -20.34 -10.88
C ARG A 121 26.75 -21.11 -9.93
N LEU A 122 25.97 -20.40 -9.11
CA LEU A 122 25.00 -21.04 -8.24
C LEU A 122 23.91 -21.77 -9.06
N PRO A 123 23.37 -22.89 -8.54
CA PRO A 123 22.26 -23.61 -9.17
C PRO A 123 21.03 -22.71 -9.37
N SER A 124 20.33 -22.88 -10.49
CA SER A 124 19.13 -22.08 -10.82
C SER A 124 18.06 -22.11 -9.74
N LYS A 125 17.91 -23.25 -9.02
CA LYS A 125 16.99 -23.36 -7.87
C LYS A 125 17.30 -22.38 -6.73
N LEU A 126 18.58 -22.13 -6.45
CA LEU A 126 18.98 -21.15 -5.43
C LEU A 126 18.72 -19.73 -5.92
N LEU A 127 18.98 -19.44 -7.20
CA LEU A 127 18.69 -18.13 -7.79
C LEU A 127 17.19 -17.83 -7.81
N TRP A 128 16.36 -18.82 -8.13
CA TRP A 128 14.91 -18.73 -8.03
C TRP A 128 14.46 -18.41 -6.60
N THR A 129 15.02 -19.12 -5.62
CA THR A 129 14.72 -18.91 -4.20
C THR A 129 15.13 -17.50 -3.78
N PHE A 130 16.32 -17.05 -4.18
CA PHE A 130 16.78 -15.69 -3.91
C PHE A 130 15.84 -14.64 -4.53
N TYR A 131 15.43 -14.83 -5.79
CA TYR A 131 14.46 -13.94 -6.44
C TYR A 131 13.14 -13.88 -5.67
N THR A 132 12.56 -15.03 -5.35
CA THR A 132 11.25 -15.11 -4.66
C THR A 132 11.31 -14.42 -3.30
N CYS A 133 12.36 -14.70 -2.53
CA CYS A 133 12.52 -14.18 -1.17
C CYS A 133 12.91 -12.70 -1.13
N THR A 134 13.62 -12.19 -2.13
CA THR A 134 14.20 -10.84 -2.07
C THR A 134 13.60 -9.87 -3.08
N ILE A 135 13.38 -10.26 -4.33
CA ILE A 135 12.88 -9.35 -5.38
C ILE A 135 11.36 -9.42 -5.43
N GLU A 136 10.79 -10.61 -5.57
CA GLU A 136 9.33 -10.77 -5.64
C GLU A 136 8.66 -10.29 -4.36
N SER A 137 9.24 -10.60 -3.18
CA SER A 137 8.67 -10.20 -1.89
C SER A 137 8.48 -8.68 -1.75
N ILE A 138 9.38 -7.87 -2.30
CA ILE A 138 9.24 -6.40 -2.27
C ILE A 138 8.31 -5.88 -3.36
N LEU A 139 8.37 -6.46 -4.56
CA LEU A 139 7.52 -6.04 -5.68
C LEU A 139 6.04 -6.36 -5.40
N THR A 140 5.79 -7.41 -4.64
CA THR A 140 4.44 -7.91 -4.37
C THR A 140 3.93 -7.53 -2.97
N GLY A 141 4.74 -6.81 -2.17
CA GLY A 141 4.35 -6.32 -0.86
C GLY A 141 3.12 -5.42 -0.93
N ASN A 142 2.05 -5.79 -0.21
CA ASN A 142 0.77 -5.10 -0.23
C ASN A 142 0.19 -4.82 -1.64
N ILE A 143 0.54 -5.66 -2.64
CA ILE A 143 0.22 -5.42 -4.06
C ILE A 143 -1.27 -5.18 -4.34
N THR A 144 -2.16 -5.77 -3.53
CA THR A 144 -3.62 -5.60 -3.64
C THR A 144 -4.09 -4.18 -3.36
N ALA A 145 -3.29 -3.36 -2.65
CA ALA A 145 -3.67 -2.00 -2.27
C ALA A 145 -3.37 -0.96 -3.37
N TRP A 146 -2.36 -1.19 -4.22
CA TRP A 146 -1.81 -0.14 -5.08
C TRP A 146 -1.70 -0.54 -6.56
N PHE A 147 -1.53 -1.82 -6.88
CA PHE A 147 -1.17 -2.24 -8.24
C PHE A 147 -2.27 -2.00 -9.28
N GLY A 148 -3.54 -2.28 -8.92
CA GLY A 148 -4.69 -2.00 -9.79
C GLY A 148 -4.85 -0.52 -10.14
N ASN A 149 -4.52 0.35 -9.19
CA ASN A 149 -4.64 1.81 -9.33
C ASN A 149 -3.39 2.48 -9.92
N SER A 150 -2.30 1.74 -10.12
CA SER A 150 -1.08 2.26 -10.73
C SER A 150 -1.23 2.44 -12.25
N THR A 151 -0.38 3.28 -12.85
CA THR A 151 -0.42 3.52 -14.29
C THR A 151 0.14 2.32 -15.08
N LYS A 152 -0.21 2.22 -16.37
CA LYS A 152 0.42 1.23 -17.26
C LYS A 152 1.95 1.40 -17.33
N GLN A 153 2.44 2.63 -17.23
CA GLN A 153 3.87 2.92 -17.22
C GLN A 153 4.54 2.37 -15.96
N ASP A 154 3.95 2.62 -14.78
CA ASP A 154 4.44 2.09 -13.51
C ASP A 154 4.50 0.56 -13.53
N ARG A 155 3.42 -0.09 -13.97
CA ARG A 155 3.38 -1.57 -14.08
C ARG A 155 4.44 -2.11 -15.03
N ARG A 156 4.64 -1.47 -16.18
CA ARG A 156 5.69 -1.85 -17.14
C ARG A 156 7.08 -1.70 -16.52
N ALA A 157 7.32 -0.67 -15.73
CA ALA A 157 8.61 -0.46 -15.07
C ALA A 157 8.96 -1.61 -14.11
N LEU A 158 8.00 -2.00 -13.27
CA LEU A 158 8.16 -3.14 -12.37
C LEU A 158 8.28 -4.46 -13.13
N GLN A 159 7.54 -4.65 -14.22
CA GLN A 159 7.63 -5.88 -15.02
C GLN A 159 9.00 -6.04 -15.71
N ARG A 160 9.68 -4.94 -16.09
CA ARG A 160 11.07 -5.02 -16.61
C ARG A 160 12.06 -5.59 -15.60
N VAL A 161 11.83 -5.35 -14.31
CA VAL A 161 12.65 -5.94 -13.23
C VAL A 161 12.46 -7.46 -13.21
N VAL A 162 11.22 -7.94 -13.35
CA VAL A 162 10.92 -9.37 -13.46
C VAL A 162 11.60 -9.95 -14.70
N GLY A 163 11.44 -9.34 -15.88
CA GLY A 163 12.09 -9.80 -17.11
C GLY A 163 13.62 -9.81 -17.03
N SER A 164 14.22 -8.87 -16.31
CA SER A 164 15.66 -8.89 -16.04
C SER A 164 16.05 -10.08 -15.17
N ALA A 165 15.26 -10.41 -14.16
CA ALA A 165 15.49 -11.60 -13.33
C ALA A 165 15.30 -12.90 -14.12
N GLU A 166 14.27 -12.99 -14.98
CA GLU A 166 14.05 -14.14 -15.86
C GLU A 166 15.26 -14.40 -16.74
N HIS A 167 15.80 -13.35 -17.34
CA HIS A 167 16.99 -13.46 -18.19
C HIS A 167 18.22 -13.94 -17.40
N ILE A 168 18.41 -13.46 -16.16
CA ILE A 168 19.51 -13.90 -15.30
C ILE A 168 19.33 -15.35 -14.86
N ILE A 169 18.10 -15.77 -14.52
CA ILE A 169 17.79 -17.10 -13.96
C ILE A 169 17.64 -18.17 -15.06
N HIS A 170 17.40 -17.75 -16.31
CA HIS A 170 17.06 -18.64 -17.44
C HIS A 170 15.84 -19.51 -17.12
N THR A 171 14.82 -18.91 -16.50
CA THR A 171 13.56 -19.56 -16.18
C THR A 171 12.46 -18.52 -16.21
N GLU A 172 11.30 -18.91 -16.73
CA GLU A 172 10.09 -18.09 -16.75
C GLU A 172 9.63 -17.81 -15.31
N LEU A 173 9.35 -16.54 -15.01
CA LEU A 173 8.88 -16.08 -13.71
C LEU A 173 7.44 -15.61 -13.83
N PRO A 174 6.60 -15.77 -12.79
CA PRO A 174 5.25 -15.27 -12.83
C PRO A 174 5.21 -13.75 -13.02
N ASP A 175 4.37 -13.28 -13.94
CA ASP A 175 4.19 -11.85 -14.14
C ASP A 175 3.43 -11.20 -12.96
N LEU A 176 3.66 -9.90 -12.75
CA LEU A 176 3.09 -9.19 -11.61
C LEU A 176 1.56 -9.08 -11.68
N GLN A 177 0.98 -9.07 -12.88
CA GLN A 177 -0.46 -8.99 -13.08
C GLN A 177 -1.14 -10.29 -12.62
N THR A 178 -0.58 -11.45 -12.97
CA THR A 178 -1.03 -12.77 -12.50
C THR A 178 -0.93 -12.88 -10.98
N ILE A 179 0.19 -12.48 -10.39
CA ILE A 179 0.35 -12.48 -8.92
C ILE A 179 -0.70 -11.58 -8.26
N TYR A 180 -0.91 -10.37 -8.80
CA TYR A 180 -1.90 -9.43 -8.30
C TYR A 180 -3.31 -10.04 -8.32
N TYR A 181 -3.77 -10.57 -9.46
CA TYR A 181 -5.10 -11.17 -9.58
C TYR A 181 -5.30 -12.33 -8.61
N LYS A 182 -4.32 -13.24 -8.53
CA LYS A 182 -4.37 -14.37 -7.60
C LYS A 182 -4.50 -13.93 -6.14
N ARG A 183 -3.77 -12.87 -5.75
CA ARG A 183 -3.84 -12.31 -4.39
C ARG A 183 -5.16 -11.58 -4.13
N CYS A 184 -5.67 -10.82 -5.09
CA CYS A 184 -6.99 -10.19 -5.00
C CYS A 184 -8.10 -11.24 -4.83
N GLN A 185 -8.11 -12.29 -5.64
CA GLN A 185 -9.09 -13.36 -5.56
C GLN A 185 -9.00 -14.11 -4.22
N THR A 186 -7.78 -14.41 -3.76
CA THR A 186 -7.56 -15.05 -2.44
C THR A 186 -8.06 -14.16 -1.30
N LYS A 187 -7.79 -12.85 -1.35
CA LYS A 187 -8.25 -11.90 -0.34
C LYS A 187 -9.78 -11.78 -0.36
N ALA A 188 -10.39 -11.65 -1.53
CA ALA A 188 -11.85 -11.60 -1.69
C ALA A 188 -12.53 -12.86 -1.14
N ARG A 189 -12.03 -14.05 -1.48
CA ARG A 189 -12.53 -15.33 -0.94
C ARG A 189 -12.45 -15.39 0.59
N ARG A 190 -11.38 -14.87 1.19
CA ARG A 190 -11.25 -14.80 2.66
C ARG A 190 -12.29 -13.86 3.28
N ILE A 191 -12.54 -12.70 2.66
CA ILE A 191 -13.56 -11.75 3.12
C ILE A 191 -14.95 -12.38 3.07
N VAL A 192 -15.31 -13.04 1.97
CA VAL A 192 -16.63 -13.69 1.81
C VAL A 192 -16.83 -14.83 2.81
N LYS A 193 -15.76 -15.58 3.12
CA LYS A 193 -15.81 -16.71 4.06
C LYS A 193 -15.91 -16.29 5.53
N ASP A 194 -15.56 -15.05 5.86
CA ASP A 194 -15.58 -14.53 7.24
C ASP A 194 -16.77 -13.58 7.42
N PRO A 195 -17.88 -14.03 8.05
CA PRO A 195 -19.06 -13.19 8.28
C PRO A 195 -18.79 -11.99 9.20
N THR A 196 -17.74 -12.04 10.02
CA THR A 196 -17.37 -10.96 10.94
C THR A 196 -16.54 -9.86 10.28
N HIS A 197 -16.03 -10.13 9.06
CA HIS A 197 -15.22 -9.16 8.35
C HIS A 197 -16.06 -7.91 8.01
N PRO A 198 -15.58 -6.68 8.27
CA PRO A 198 -16.35 -5.45 8.03
C PRO A 198 -16.89 -5.34 6.60
N ASN A 199 -16.10 -5.78 5.62
CA ASN A 199 -16.47 -5.76 4.20
C ASN A 199 -17.20 -7.03 3.72
N ASN A 200 -17.54 -7.98 4.59
CA ASN A 200 -18.19 -9.23 4.19
C ASN A 200 -19.49 -8.95 3.41
N ARG A 201 -20.33 -8.03 3.90
CA ARG A 201 -21.60 -7.67 3.26
C ARG A 201 -21.42 -7.18 1.82
N ILE A 202 -20.43 -6.31 1.59
CA ILE A 202 -20.12 -5.74 0.27
C ILE A 202 -19.66 -6.85 -0.68
N PHE A 203 -18.68 -7.64 -0.26
CA PHE A 203 -18.09 -8.68 -1.10
C PHE A 203 -19.01 -9.89 -1.31
N SER A 204 -19.91 -10.20 -0.37
CA SER A 204 -20.82 -11.33 -0.50
C SER A 204 -21.86 -11.13 -1.59
N VAL A 205 -22.24 -9.88 -1.87
CA VAL A 205 -23.16 -9.52 -2.94
C VAL A 205 -22.44 -9.57 -4.29
N GLU A 206 -21.27 -8.93 -4.39
CA GLU A 206 -20.55 -8.75 -5.66
C GLU A 206 -19.76 -9.98 -6.13
N VAL A 207 -19.20 -10.77 -5.21
CA VAL A 207 -18.29 -11.88 -5.55
C VAL A 207 -19.03 -13.19 -5.81
N ARG A 208 -20.25 -13.35 -5.32
CA ARG A 208 -21.07 -14.54 -5.60
C ARG A 208 -21.47 -14.59 -7.09
N GLU A 209 -21.78 -13.46 -7.72
CA GLU A 209 -22.07 -13.44 -9.17
C GLU A 209 -20.82 -13.74 -10.00
N ALA A 210 -19.67 -13.17 -9.65
CA ALA A 210 -18.43 -13.32 -10.42
C ALA A 210 -17.72 -14.67 -10.25
N LEU A 211 -17.92 -15.38 -9.13
CA LEU A 211 -17.34 -16.73 -8.90
C LEU A 211 -18.26 -17.89 -9.31
N SER A 212 -19.47 -17.60 -9.81
CA SER A 212 -20.46 -18.60 -10.25
C SER A 212 -20.45 -18.85 -11.77
N LEU A 213 -19.60 -18.17 -12.53
CA LEU A 213 -19.44 -18.46 -13.96
C LEU A 213 -18.61 -19.75 -14.12
N PRO A 214 -19.12 -20.77 -14.84
CA PRO A 214 -18.31 -21.92 -15.22
C PRO A 214 -17.08 -21.44 -15.98
N GLU A 215 -15.92 -22.05 -15.71
CA GLU A 215 -14.80 -22.03 -16.65
C GLU A 215 -15.23 -22.83 -17.89
N ASP A 216 -15.98 -22.20 -18.80
CA ASP A 216 -16.30 -22.80 -20.09
C ASP A 216 -15.04 -22.84 -20.96
N GLN A 217 -14.59 -24.08 -21.12
CA GLN A 217 -13.94 -24.69 -22.28
C GLN A 217 -13.75 -23.79 -23.50
N ASP A 218 -12.49 -23.45 -23.79
CA ASP A 218 -11.98 -23.42 -25.16
C ASP A 218 -10.72 -24.29 -25.23
N ARG A 219 -10.97 -25.59 -25.40
CA ARG A 219 -10.09 -26.51 -26.11
C ARG A 219 -10.92 -26.97 -27.31
N ASP A 220 -10.59 -26.42 -28.47
CA ASP A 220 -10.52 -27.12 -29.77
C ASP A 220 -9.65 -26.27 -30.72
#